data_AF-A0A6C0JYH5-F1
#
_entry.id   AF-A0A6C0JYH5-F1
#
_cell.length_a   1.000
_cell.length_b   1.000
_cell.length_c   1.000
_cell.angle_alpha   90.00
_cell.angle_beta   90.00
_cell.angle_gamma   90.00
#
_symmetry.space_group_name_H-M   'P 1'
#
loop_
_entity.id
_entity.type
_entity.pdbx_description
1 polymer ?
#
loop_
_entity_poly.entity_id
_entity_poly.type
_entity_poly.pdbx_seq_one_letter_code
_entity_poly.pdbx_strand_id
1 'polypeptide(L)'
;MKNELKGKYAFNTNMSSNIIRLRRDIADKKLELRALEVGMSHKNNPHVQAWTRRKIRREFEMKMFKKIRIPVGPWDHDLDMYPDFKKIYEIPRTDGYKTYLQRGPALSWNGYVEVPNGHPVLDTEFDDEDPPQEITFRSKNKFGFDHSHITDLTPMLSIYDLNPKALKYSTYEDVVKELDELVKYFKSYV
;
A
#
# COMPACT_ATOMS: atom_id res chain seq x y z
N MET A 1 10.47 -43.50 -12.03
CA MET A 1 10.27 -42.05 -12.17
C MET A 1 8.79 -41.66 -12.14
N LYS A 2 8.06 -41.93 -11.05
CA LYS A 2 6.66 -41.49 -10.89
C LYS A 2 6.41 -41.11 -9.43
N ASN A 3 6.99 -40.00 -8.94
CA ASN A 3 6.59 -39.43 -7.63
C ASN A 3 7.11 -38.02 -7.30
N GLU A 4 7.35 -37.13 -8.27
CA GLU A 4 7.84 -35.76 -7.96
C GLU A 4 6.87 -34.60 -8.25
N LEU A 5 5.67 -34.84 -8.77
CA LEU A 5 4.74 -33.76 -9.14
C LEU A 5 3.65 -33.43 -8.11
N LYS A 6 3.53 -34.16 -7.00
CA LYS A 6 2.48 -33.92 -5.99
C LYS A 6 2.75 -32.74 -5.04
N GLY A 7 3.93 -32.11 -5.09
CA GLY A 7 4.35 -31.14 -4.08
C GLY A 7 4.08 -29.65 -4.38
N LYS A 8 3.76 -29.25 -5.62
CA LYS A 8 3.70 -27.81 -5.98
C LYS A 8 2.31 -27.21 -6.15
N TYR A 9 1.25 -28.02 -6.24
CA TYR A 9 -0.10 -27.54 -6.56
C TYR A 9 -1.21 -28.24 -5.77
N ALA A 10 -1.01 -28.51 -4.48
CA ALA A 10 -2.11 -28.94 -3.63
C ALA A 10 -3.20 -27.85 -3.66
N PHE A 11 -4.34 -28.14 -4.29
CA PHE A 11 -5.55 -27.32 -4.22
C PHE A 11 -6.11 -27.48 -2.80
N ASN A 12 -6.37 -26.35 -2.14
CA ASN A 12 -7.08 -26.35 -0.85
C ASN A 12 -8.55 -26.76 -1.12
N THR A 13 -9.25 -27.38 -0.17
CA THR A 13 -10.69 -27.67 -0.28
C THR A 13 -11.55 -26.40 -0.42
N ASN A 14 -11.02 -25.23 -0.09
CA ASN A 14 -11.69 -23.95 -0.29
C ASN A 14 -11.59 -23.47 -1.76
N MET A 15 -12.69 -23.58 -2.50
CA MET A 15 -12.80 -23.20 -3.92
C MET A 15 -12.45 -21.72 -4.19
N SER A 16 -12.83 -20.81 -3.30
CA SER A 16 -12.53 -19.38 -3.41
C SER A 16 -11.03 -19.11 -3.36
N SER A 17 -10.32 -19.79 -2.46
CA SER A 17 -8.85 -19.68 -2.36
C SER A 17 -8.14 -20.15 -3.64
N ASN A 18 -8.66 -21.18 -4.31
CA ASN A 18 -8.11 -21.71 -5.55
C ASN A 18 -8.35 -20.77 -6.74
N ILE A 19 -9.52 -20.14 -6.82
CA ILE A 19 -9.85 -19.16 -7.87
C ILE A 19 -8.93 -17.94 -7.76
N ILE A 20 -8.70 -17.42 -6.55
CA ILE A 20 -7.79 -16.29 -6.31
C ILE A 20 -6.37 -16.64 -6.76
N ARG A 21 -5.91 -17.85 -6.39
CA ARG A 21 -4.61 -18.37 -6.81
C ARG A 21 -4.48 -18.38 -8.33
N LEU A 22 -5.47 -18.92 -9.03
CA LEU A 22 -5.48 -19.00 -10.49
C LEU A 22 -5.51 -17.62 -11.15
N ARG A 23 -6.38 -16.71 -10.69
CA ARG A 23 -6.46 -15.33 -11.21
C ARG A 23 -5.12 -14.62 -11.10
N ARG A 24 -4.43 -14.79 -9.98
CA ARG A 24 -3.09 -14.24 -9.76
C ARG A 24 -2.07 -14.84 -10.72
N ASP A 25 -2.00 -16.17 -10.81
CA ASP A 25 -1.00 -16.84 -11.64
C ASP A 25 -1.20 -16.50 -13.14
N ILE A 26 -2.46 -16.33 -13.58
CA ILE A 26 -2.78 -15.85 -14.93
C ILE A 26 -2.32 -14.39 -15.15
N ALA A 27 -2.54 -13.50 -14.19
CA ALA A 27 -2.14 -12.09 -14.32
C ALA A 27 -0.61 -11.95 -14.43
N ASP A 28 0.13 -12.67 -13.56
CA ASP A 28 1.59 -12.67 -13.58
C ASP A 28 2.11 -13.24 -14.92
N LYS A 29 1.51 -14.32 -15.44
CA LYS A 29 1.91 -14.91 -16.72
C LYS A 29 1.64 -13.99 -17.92
N LYS A 30 0.51 -13.30 -17.93
CA LYS A 30 0.18 -12.31 -18.98
C LYS A 30 1.20 -11.17 -19.02
N LEU A 31 1.64 -10.69 -17.84
CA LEU A 31 2.62 -9.62 -17.76
C LEU A 31 4.01 -10.07 -18.21
N GLU A 32 4.41 -11.30 -17.85
CA GLU A 32 5.66 -11.91 -18.34
C GLU A 32 5.66 -12.06 -19.87
N LEU A 33 4.57 -12.59 -20.45
CA LEU A 33 4.47 -12.76 -21.90
C LEU A 33 4.62 -11.42 -22.65
N ARG A 34 3.95 -10.36 -22.18
CA ARG A 34 4.09 -9.00 -22.75
C ARG A 34 5.53 -8.48 -22.66
N ALA A 35 6.22 -8.75 -21.55
CA ALA A 35 7.63 -8.37 -21.41
C ALA A 35 8.56 -9.17 -22.34
N LEU A 36 8.26 -10.45 -22.58
CA LEU A 36 9.00 -11.31 -23.50
C LEU A 36 8.78 -10.92 -24.97
N GLU A 37 7.55 -10.57 -25.36
CA GLU A 37 7.21 -10.10 -26.72
C GLU A 37 8.02 -8.87 -27.13
N VAL A 38 8.25 -7.95 -26.19
CA VAL A 38 9.09 -6.77 -26.39
C VAL A 38 10.60 -7.11 -26.40
N GLY A 39 10.98 -8.21 -25.75
CA GLY A 39 12.37 -8.58 -25.49
C GLY A 39 12.91 -7.95 -24.20
N MET A 40 13.33 -8.79 -23.24
CA MET A 40 13.76 -8.38 -21.89
C MET A 40 15.03 -7.50 -21.86
N SER A 41 15.75 -7.38 -22.97
CA SER A 41 16.87 -6.43 -23.11
C SER A 41 16.41 -4.97 -23.14
N HIS A 42 15.14 -4.69 -23.46
CA HIS A 42 14.57 -3.34 -23.51
C HIS A 42 14.13 -2.85 -22.13
N LYS A 43 15.10 -2.61 -21.24
CA LYS A 43 14.85 -2.23 -19.83
C LYS A 43 13.99 -0.96 -19.64
N ASN A 44 13.93 -0.10 -20.65
CA ASN A 44 13.11 1.12 -20.62
C ASN A 44 11.66 0.91 -21.10
N ASN A 45 11.31 -0.29 -21.57
CA ASN A 45 9.94 -0.55 -22.01
C ASN A 45 8.98 -0.66 -20.79
N PRO A 46 7.80 -0.03 -20.84
CA PRO A 46 6.84 -0.05 -19.74
C PRO A 46 6.43 -1.46 -19.29
N HIS A 47 6.29 -2.42 -20.21
CA HIS A 47 5.92 -3.81 -19.88
C HIS A 47 7.04 -4.54 -19.15
N VAL A 48 8.30 -4.35 -19.58
CA VAL A 48 9.49 -4.93 -18.92
C VAL A 48 9.65 -4.34 -17.52
N GLN A 49 9.45 -3.03 -17.36
CA GLN A 49 9.52 -2.38 -16.05
C GLN A 49 8.40 -2.83 -15.12
N ALA A 50 7.15 -2.91 -15.60
CA ALA A 50 6.02 -3.39 -14.83
C ALA A 50 6.23 -4.84 -14.36
N TRP A 51 6.68 -5.72 -15.25
CA TRP A 51 7.04 -7.10 -14.89
C TRP A 51 8.16 -7.15 -13.84
N THR A 52 9.21 -6.35 -14.01
CA THR A 52 10.34 -6.29 -13.07
C THR A 52 9.88 -5.85 -11.68
N ARG A 53 9.05 -4.80 -11.60
CA ARG A 53 8.45 -4.33 -10.35
C ARG A 53 7.59 -5.40 -9.68
N ARG A 54 6.71 -6.05 -10.45
CA ARG A 54 5.89 -7.17 -9.96
C ARG A 54 6.76 -8.29 -9.40
N LYS A 55 7.86 -8.64 -10.08
CA LYS A 55 8.81 -9.66 -9.61
C LYS A 55 9.45 -9.26 -8.27
N ILE A 56 9.94 -8.02 -8.15
CA ILE A 56 10.51 -7.49 -6.90
C ILE A 56 9.50 -7.56 -5.75
N ARG A 57 8.26 -7.14 -5.99
CA ARG A 57 7.17 -7.26 -5.02
C ARG A 57 6.97 -8.72 -4.58
N ARG A 58 6.96 -9.69 -5.50
CA ARG A 58 6.78 -11.12 -5.14
C ARG A 58 7.93 -11.64 -4.27
N GLU A 59 9.16 -11.25 -4.56
CA GLU A 59 10.33 -11.60 -3.74
C GLU A 59 10.19 -11.04 -2.33
N PHE A 60 9.73 -9.79 -2.21
CA PHE A 60 9.41 -9.16 -0.93
C PHE A 60 8.30 -9.91 -0.17
N GLU A 61 7.16 -10.20 -0.80
CA GLU A 61 6.03 -10.93 -0.18
C GLU A 61 6.48 -12.28 0.40
N MET A 62 7.27 -13.03 -0.37
CA MET A 62 7.81 -14.33 0.03
C MET A 62 8.74 -14.23 1.23
N LYS A 63 9.58 -13.19 1.27
CA LYS A 63 10.53 -12.94 2.37
C LYS A 63 9.80 -12.53 3.66
N MET A 64 8.82 -11.64 3.55
CA MET A 64 8.20 -11.01 4.71
C MET A 64 7.08 -11.84 5.33
N PHE A 65 6.25 -12.50 4.52
CA PHE A 65 5.02 -13.13 5.01
C PHE A 65 5.07 -14.66 5.02
N LYS A 66 6.25 -15.27 5.05
CA LYS A 66 6.44 -16.73 5.17
C LYS A 66 5.55 -17.54 4.22
N LYS A 67 5.45 -17.12 2.96
CA LYS A 67 4.63 -17.69 1.86
C LYS A 67 3.15 -17.28 1.83
N ILE A 68 2.67 -16.38 2.69
CA ILE A 68 1.39 -15.72 2.47
C ILE A 68 1.54 -14.85 1.22
N ARG A 69 0.71 -15.11 0.22
CA ARG A 69 0.68 -14.33 -1.02
C ARG A 69 -0.53 -13.43 -1.00
N ILE A 70 -0.27 -12.14 -1.13
CA ILE A 70 -1.30 -11.10 -1.18
C ILE A 70 -2.20 -11.36 -2.40
N PRO A 71 -3.54 -11.31 -2.25
CA PRO A 71 -4.45 -11.46 -3.36
C PRO A 71 -4.27 -10.34 -4.40
N VAL A 72 -4.75 -10.57 -5.62
CA VAL A 72 -4.88 -9.48 -6.60
C VAL A 72 -5.98 -8.54 -6.14
N GLY A 73 -5.73 -7.24 -6.18
CA GLY A 73 -6.69 -6.22 -5.75
C GLY A 73 -6.29 -4.81 -6.17
N PRO A 74 -7.03 -3.77 -5.73
CA PRO A 74 -6.78 -2.38 -6.09
C PRO A 74 -5.39 -1.87 -5.65
N TRP A 75 -4.81 -2.49 -4.63
CA TRP A 75 -3.46 -2.22 -4.11
C TRP A 75 -2.32 -2.68 -5.04
N ASP A 76 -2.61 -3.37 -6.13
CA ASP A 76 -1.58 -4.01 -6.96
C ASP A 76 -0.57 -3.01 -7.52
N HIS A 77 -1.05 -1.85 -7.96
CA HIS A 77 -0.18 -0.80 -8.49
C HIS A 77 0.78 -0.30 -7.40
N ASP A 78 0.24 0.11 -6.25
CA ASP A 78 1.06 0.65 -5.19
C ASP A 78 2.04 -0.37 -4.61
N LEU A 79 1.67 -1.65 -4.52
CA LEU A 79 2.61 -2.68 -4.04
C LEU A 79 3.71 -2.98 -5.06
N ASP A 80 3.44 -2.81 -6.35
CA ASP A 80 4.46 -2.95 -7.39
C ASP A 80 5.47 -1.78 -7.33
N MET A 81 4.99 -0.57 -7.02
CA MET A 81 5.81 0.64 -6.92
C MET A 81 6.51 0.78 -5.56
N TYR A 82 5.82 0.39 -4.49
CA TYR A 82 6.17 0.66 -3.10
C TYR A 82 5.89 -0.57 -2.21
N PRO A 83 6.64 -1.69 -2.41
CA PRO A 83 6.38 -2.93 -1.68
C PRO A 83 6.79 -2.89 -0.20
N ASP A 84 7.79 -2.08 0.16
CA ASP A 84 8.41 -2.13 1.48
C ASP A 84 7.67 -1.29 2.52
N PHE A 85 7.06 -1.94 3.51
CA PHE A 85 6.37 -1.25 4.60
C PHE A 85 7.31 -0.63 5.65
N LYS A 86 8.60 -0.99 5.65
CA LYS A 86 9.59 -0.36 6.53
C LYS A 86 10.14 0.94 5.93
N LYS A 87 9.92 1.16 4.63
CA LYS A 87 10.40 2.36 3.96
C LYS A 87 9.47 3.53 4.26
N ILE A 88 10.09 4.64 4.66
CA ILE A 88 9.44 5.94 4.76
C ILE A 88 9.66 6.67 3.42
N TYR A 89 8.57 7.19 2.86
CA TYR A 89 8.57 7.96 1.62
C TYR A 89 8.33 9.42 1.96
N GLU A 90 9.36 10.24 1.83
CA GLU A 90 9.23 11.69 2.00
C GLU A 90 8.60 12.30 0.75
N ILE A 91 7.56 13.10 0.95
CA ILE A 91 6.91 13.91 -0.09
C ILE A 91 7.51 15.31 -0.02
N PRO A 92 8.24 15.75 -1.06
CA PRO A 92 8.90 17.06 -1.06
C PRO A 92 7.90 18.20 -0.89
N ARG A 93 8.24 19.17 -0.03
CA ARG A 93 7.48 20.42 0.13
C ARG A 93 8.42 21.63 0.19
N THR A 94 7.89 22.81 -0.10
CA THR A 94 8.62 24.09 -0.11
C THR A 94 8.16 25.07 0.98
N ASP A 95 7.18 24.68 1.78
CA ASP A 95 6.45 25.52 2.74
C ASP A 95 6.93 25.33 4.19
N GLY A 96 8.07 24.66 4.40
CA GLY A 96 8.65 24.39 5.72
C GLY A 96 8.04 23.18 6.45
N TYR A 97 6.94 22.63 5.95
CA TYR A 97 6.38 21.37 6.42
C TYR A 97 7.16 20.20 5.83
N LYS A 98 7.14 19.05 6.51
CA LYS A 98 7.60 17.79 5.92
C LYS A 98 6.47 16.78 5.95
N THR A 99 6.31 16.06 4.85
CA THR A 99 5.25 15.06 4.71
C THR A 99 5.87 13.71 4.40
N TYR A 100 5.32 12.67 5.03
CA TYR A 100 5.81 11.30 4.90
C TYR A 100 4.65 10.34 4.69
N LEU A 101 4.89 9.32 3.86
CA LEU A 101 4.05 8.12 3.79
C LEU A 101 4.84 6.92 4.29
N GLN A 102 4.17 6.04 5.00
CA GLN A 102 4.69 4.73 5.36
C GLN A 102 3.55 3.72 5.32
N ARG A 103 3.84 2.47 4.94
CA ARG A 103 2.81 1.43 5.09
C ARG A 103 2.78 0.86 6.51
N GLY A 104 1.57 0.61 7.00
CA GLY A 104 1.36 -0.19 8.21
C GLY A 104 1.63 -1.68 8.01
N PRO A 105 1.59 -2.49 9.08
CA PRO A 105 1.74 -3.95 9.01
C PRO A 105 0.69 -4.64 8.13
N ALA A 106 -0.51 -4.07 8.02
CA ALA A 106 -1.57 -4.53 7.14
C ALA A 106 -1.37 -4.14 5.67
N LEU A 107 -0.27 -3.44 5.36
CA LEU A 107 0.07 -2.88 4.06
C LEU A 107 -0.86 -1.76 3.57
N SER A 108 -1.68 -1.18 4.44
CA SER A 108 -2.35 0.11 4.21
C SER A 108 -1.35 1.26 4.26
N TRP A 109 -1.71 2.41 3.67
CA TRP A 109 -0.90 3.63 3.73
C TRP A 109 -1.27 4.48 4.95
N ASN A 110 -0.24 4.99 5.62
CA ASN A 110 -0.36 5.96 6.70
C ASN A 110 0.34 7.25 6.28
N GLY A 111 -0.26 8.38 6.64
CA GLY A 111 0.27 9.72 6.38
C GLY A 111 0.82 10.35 7.66
N TYR A 112 1.91 11.12 7.51
CA TYR A 112 2.47 11.91 8.58
C TYR A 112 2.84 13.31 8.09
N VAL A 113 2.50 14.33 8.89
CA VAL A 113 2.89 15.72 8.70
C VAL A 113 3.76 16.14 9.88
N GLU A 114 4.97 16.61 9.60
CA GLU A 114 5.83 17.28 10.56
C GLU A 114 5.71 18.79 10.34
N VAL A 115 5.19 19.50 11.36
CA VAL A 115 5.02 20.95 11.33
C VAL A 115 6.30 21.66 11.80
N PRO A 116 6.55 22.90 11.35
CA PRO A 116 7.66 23.71 11.84
C PRO A 116 7.63 23.93 13.36
N ASN A 117 8.80 24.11 13.98
CA ASN A 117 8.87 24.47 15.39
C ASN A 117 8.19 25.82 15.64
N GLY A 118 7.47 25.93 16.76
CA GLY A 118 6.73 27.15 17.13
C GLY A 118 5.42 27.34 16.35
N HIS A 119 4.99 26.34 15.57
CA HIS A 119 3.70 26.39 14.90
C HIS A 119 2.55 26.36 15.93
N PRO A 120 1.53 27.23 15.84
CA PRO A 120 0.48 27.34 16.86
C PRO A 120 -0.29 26.04 17.13
N VAL A 121 -0.43 25.20 16.10
CA VAL A 121 -1.06 23.87 16.23
C VAL A 121 -0.35 22.93 17.21
N LEU A 122 0.93 23.19 17.55
CA LEU A 122 1.67 22.39 18.52
C LEU A 122 1.09 22.52 19.94
N ASP A 123 0.41 23.61 20.23
CA ASP A 123 -0.20 23.90 21.53
C ASP A 123 -1.73 23.68 21.52
N THR A 124 -2.28 23.22 20.40
CA THR A 124 -3.71 22.94 20.25
C THR A 124 -4.03 21.52 20.73
N GLU A 125 -5.10 21.37 21.50
CA GLU A 125 -5.77 20.09 21.73
C GLU A 125 -6.77 19.87 20.59
N PHE A 126 -6.75 18.70 19.96
CA PHE A 126 -7.71 18.37 18.91
C PHE A 126 -8.84 17.57 19.52
N ASP A 127 -10.08 17.94 19.21
CA ASP A 127 -11.20 17.03 19.31
C ASP A 127 -11.26 16.16 18.03
N ASP A 128 -11.84 14.97 18.13
CA ASP A 128 -11.87 13.95 17.07
C ASP A 128 -12.53 14.43 15.75
N GLU A 129 -13.24 15.58 15.76
CA GLU A 129 -13.94 16.16 14.61
C GLU A 129 -13.25 17.35 13.93
N ASP A 130 -12.15 17.88 14.50
CA ASP A 130 -11.54 19.14 14.03
C ASP A 130 -10.68 19.04 12.75
N PRO A 131 -9.79 18.04 12.60
CA PRO A 131 -8.99 17.89 11.39
C PRO A 131 -9.76 17.17 10.25
N PRO A 132 -9.44 17.45 8.97
CA PRO A 132 -10.12 16.80 7.83
C PRO A 132 -9.94 15.28 7.76
N GLN A 133 -8.92 14.76 8.44
CA GLN A 133 -8.70 13.33 8.68
C GLN A 133 -8.47 13.10 10.18
N GLU A 134 -8.95 11.98 10.70
CA GLU A 134 -8.74 11.58 12.10
C GLU A 134 -7.23 11.43 12.40
N ILE A 135 -6.71 12.27 13.30
CA ILE A 135 -5.30 12.21 13.72
C ILE A 135 -5.14 11.05 14.71
N THR A 136 -4.67 9.91 14.21
CA THR A 136 -4.44 8.70 15.03
C THR A 136 -3.08 8.69 15.73
N PHE A 137 -2.20 9.65 15.41
CA PHE A 137 -0.86 9.75 16.00
C PHE A 137 -0.40 11.19 16.21
N ARG A 138 0.14 11.48 17.40
CA ARG A 138 0.84 12.73 17.71
C ARG A 138 2.13 12.45 18.47
N SER A 139 3.24 13.01 18.00
CA SER A 139 4.53 12.96 18.70
C SER A 139 5.37 14.18 18.37
N LYS A 140 5.63 15.03 19.38
CA LYS A 140 6.37 16.29 19.23
C LYS A 140 5.72 17.16 18.15
N ASN A 141 6.45 17.47 17.08
CA ASN A 141 5.98 18.25 15.95
C ASN A 141 5.41 17.40 14.81
N LYS A 142 5.11 16.12 15.05
CA LYS A 142 4.59 15.19 14.04
C LYS A 142 3.17 14.76 14.37
N PHE A 143 2.31 14.84 13.37
CA PHE A 143 0.93 14.38 13.37
C PHE A 143 0.77 13.31 12.31
N GLY A 144 -0.03 12.29 12.54
CA GLY A 144 -0.26 11.23 11.56
C GLY A 144 -1.66 10.63 11.66
N PHE A 145 -2.02 9.95 10.58
CA PHE A 145 -3.28 9.24 10.39
C PHE A 145 -3.00 7.91 9.69
N ASP A 146 -3.88 6.92 9.88
CA ASP A 146 -3.75 5.60 9.29
C ASP A 146 -5.00 5.14 8.55
N HIS A 147 -4.84 4.14 7.68
CA HIS A 147 -5.93 3.53 6.91
C HIS A 147 -6.04 2.04 7.18
N SER A 148 -5.92 1.67 8.46
CA SER A 148 -6.04 0.29 8.89
C SER A 148 -7.26 0.05 9.78
N HIS A 149 -8.34 0.81 9.56
CA HIS A 149 -9.59 0.66 10.29
C HIS A 149 -10.39 -0.56 9.83
N ILE A 150 -11.37 -0.98 10.64
CA ILE A 150 -12.23 -2.13 10.35
C ILE A 150 -13.03 -1.97 9.04
N THR A 151 -13.24 -0.73 8.60
CA THR A 151 -13.92 -0.37 7.35
C THR A 151 -12.98 -0.18 6.16
N ASP A 152 -11.67 -0.30 6.37
CA ASP A 152 -10.70 -0.10 5.30
C ASP A 152 -10.40 -1.42 4.58
N LEU A 153 -10.23 -1.31 3.27
CA LEU A 153 -9.78 -2.42 2.47
C LEU A 153 -8.25 -2.50 2.56
N THR A 154 -7.70 -3.53 3.18
CA THR A 154 -6.25 -3.72 3.31
C THR A 154 -5.74 -4.93 2.52
N PRO A 155 -4.50 -4.91 1.99
CA PRO A 155 -3.95 -6.05 1.25
C PRO A 155 -3.80 -7.34 2.08
N MET A 156 -3.64 -7.22 3.40
CA MET A 156 -3.41 -8.36 4.30
C MET A 156 -4.69 -9.01 4.81
N LEU A 157 -5.82 -8.29 4.84
CA LEU A 157 -7.09 -8.86 5.30
C LEU A 157 -7.81 -9.57 4.15
N SER A 158 -8.34 -10.75 4.46
CA SER A 158 -9.21 -11.50 3.56
C SER A 158 -10.49 -10.69 3.32
N ILE A 159 -10.63 -10.14 2.12
CA ILE A 159 -11.78 -9.37 1.60
C ILE A 159 -13.15 -10.08 1.66
N TYR A 160 -13.26 -11.23 2.34
CA TYR A 160 -14.42 -12.12 2.28
C TYR A 160 -15.27 -12.17 3.56
N ASP A 161 -14.84 -11.52 4.65
CA ASP A 161 -15.65 -11.44 5.89
C ASP A 161 -16.27 -10.05 6.13
N LEU A 162 -16.07 -9.09 5.21
CA LEU A 162 -16.58 -7.71 5.34
C LEU A 162 -17.40 -7.33 4.09
N ASN A 163 -18.45 -6.54 4.27
CA ASN A 163 -19.33 -6.10 3.19
C ASN A 163 -18.55 -5.27 2.15
N PRO A 164 -18.29 -5.79 0.93
CA PRO A 164 -17.37 -5.17 -0.03
C PRO A 164 -17.89 -3.86 -0.63
N LYS A 165 -19.16 -3.51 -0.41
CA LYS A 165 -19.76 -2.28 -0.95
C LYS A 165 -19.37 -1.00 -0.19
N ALA A 166 -18.76 -1.12 0.99
CA ALA A 166 -18.40 0.02 1.83
C ALA A 166 -16.88 0.19 2.07
N LEU A 167 -16.05 -0.76 1.61
CA LEU A 167 -14.61 -0.73 1.88
C LEU A 167 -13.85 -0.10 0.70
N LYS A 168 -13.00 0.89 0.99
CA LYS A 168 -12.08 1.51 0.03
C LYS A 168 -10.64 1.20 0.42
N TYR A 169 -9.77 0.96 -0.56
CA TYR A 169 -8.32 0.98 -0.34
C TYR A 169 -7.82 2.39 -0.68
N SER A 170 -7.25 3.09 0.29
CA SER A 170 -6.58 4.38 0.05
C SER A 170 -5.27 4.14 -0.68
N THR A 171 -5.17 4.66 -1.91
CA THR A 171 -3.94 4.55 -2.71
C THR A 171 -2.87 5.52 -2.21
N TYR A 172 -1.65 5.36 -2.71
CA TYR A 172 -0.56 6.31 -2.47
C TYR A 172 -0.99 7.74 -2.80
N GLU A 173 -1.62 7.95 -3.95
CA GLU A 173 -2.08 9.27 -4.41
C GLU A 173 -3.22 9.82 -3.56
N ASP A 174 -4.11 8.97 -3.05
CA ASP A 174 -5.16 9.40 -2.12
C ASP A 174 -4.54 9.93 -0.82
N VAL A 175 -3.60 9.19 -0.23
CA VAL A 175 -2.92 9.61 1.00
C VAL A 175 -2.07 10.86 0.79
N VAL A 176 -1.46 11.04 -0.38
CA VAL A 176 -0.76 12.30 -0.72
C VAL A 176 -1.71 13.50 -0.71
N LYS A 177 -2.93 13.35 -1.24
CA LYS A 177 -3.93 14.44 -1.21
C LYS A 177 -4.39 14.75 0.21
N GLU A 178 -4.61 13.72 1.02
CA GLU A 178 -4.99 13.90 2.42
C GLU A 178 -3.88 14.60 3.22
N LEU A 179 -2.61 14.30 2.94
CA LEU A 179 -1.48 15.05 3.49
C LEU A 179 -1.52 16.53 3.08
N ASP A 180 -1.88 16.85 1.84
CA ASP A 180 -2.03 18.23 1.39
C ASP A 180 -3.19 18.95 2.09
N GLU A 181 -4.30 18.26 2.33
CA GLU A 181 -5.46 18.77 3.08
C GLU A 181 -5.09 19.03 4.54
N LEU A 182 -4.39 18.11 5.19
CA LEU A 182 -3.94 18.26 6.57
C LEU A 182 -2.93 19.41 6.71
N VAL A 183 -1.99 19.56 5.77
CA VAL A 183 -1.08 20.70 5.74
C VAL A 183 -1.84 22.01 5.54
N LYS A 184 -2.84 22.04 4.65
CA LYS A 184 -3.68 23.22 4.43
C LYS A 184 -4.44 23.60 5.70
N TYR A 185 -4.95 22.62 6.43
CA TYR A 185 -5.59 22.80 7.72
C TYR A 185 -4.61 23.37 8.77
N PHE A 186 -3.41 22.80 8.91
CA PHE A 186 -2.43 23.38 9.85
C PHE A 186 -2.04 24.82 9.49
N LYS A 187 -1.90 25.13 8.19
CA LYS A 187 -1.63 26.50 7.75
C LYS A 187 -2.73 27.50 8.12
N SER A 188 -3.97 27.08 8.33
CA SER A 188 -5.04 28.03 8.73
C SER A 188 -4.92 28.51 10.18
N TYR A 189 -3.97 27.97 10.95
CA TYR A 189 -3.64 28.45 12.30
C TYR A 189 -2.59 29.58 12.29
N VAL A 190 -2.07 29.97 11.13
CA VAL A 190 -0.97 30.96 10.96
C VAL A 190 -1.47 32.21 10.26
#